data_AF-A0A1V5X7G8-F1
#
_entry.id   AF-A0A1V5X7G8-F1
#
_cell.length_a   1.000
_cell.length_b   1.000
_cell.length_c   1.000
_cell.angle_alpha   90.00
_cell.angle_beta   90.00
_cell.angle_gamma   90.00
#
_symmetry.space_group_name_H-M   'P 1'
#
loop_
_entity.id
_entity.type
_entity.pdbx_description
1 polymer ?
#
loop_
_entity_poly.entity_id
_entity_poly.type
_entity_poly.pdbx_seq_one_letter_code
_entity_poly.pdbx_strand_id
1 'polypeptide(L)'
;MKRAFTLVEILGVTALVGILITMTAIGINRAWQNNCIDVCESELRDMTTGLKSYFTDYGNIVIAPDMNYENVLNETIDLLNKQYLTCEFEVDKIAADKKSVKISTKIKTDPWNNKYNAAIYTYDGEDKSGIPGLVIISSSGKDGQSSATTYKDSNYGDDIIAVVEPK
;
A
#
# COMPACT_ATOMS: atom_id res chain seq x y z
N MET A 1 -4.15 -42.89 -48.56
CA MET A 1 -3.71 -41.54 -49.00
C MET A 1 -3.52 -40.68 -47.76
N LYS A 2 -2.30 -40.20 -47.48
CA LYS A 2 -2.10 -39.18 -46.43
C LYS A 2 -2.50 -37.84 -47.05
N ARG A 3 -3.60 -37.22 -46.60
CA ARG A 3 -3.97 -35.86 -47.00
C ARG A 3 -2.96 -34.90 -46.36
N ALA A 4 -2.09 -34.30 -47.17
CA ALA A 4 -1.23 -33.22 -46.70
C ALA A 4 -2.07 -31.94 -46.56
N PHE A 5 -1.95 -31.26 -45.43
CA PHE A 5 -2.63 -29.97 -45.21
C PHE A 5 -2.10 -28.93 -46.20
N THR A 6 -3.00 -28.12 -46.76
CA THR A 6 -2.60 -27.04 -47.67
C THR A 6 -1.99 -25.88 -46.88
N LEU A 7 -1.04 -25.17 -47.49
CA LEU A 7 -0.37 -24.05 -46.85
C LEU A 7 -1.35 -22.93 -46.46
N VAL A 8 -2.43 -22.76 -47.23
CA VAL A 8 -3.52 -21.81 -46.94
C VAL A 8 -4.31 -22.20 -45.69
N GLU A 9 -4.61 -23.48 -45.48
CA GLU A 9 -5.30 -23.95 -44.26
C GLU A 9 -4.44 -23.70 -43.02
N ILE A 10 -3.13 -23.97 -43.09
CA ILE A 10 -2.22 -23.71 -41.98
C ILE A 10 -2.16 -22.22 -41.67
N LEU A 11 -2.03 -21.35 -42.68
CA LEU A 11 -2.03 -19.90 -42.48
C LEU A 11 -3.35 -19.38 -41.89
N GLY A 12 -4.48 -19.90 -42.36
CA GLY A 12 -5.80 -19.55 -41.82
C GLY A 12 -5.96 -19.91 -40.34
N VAL A 13 -5.55 -21.11 -39.95
CA VAL A 13 -5.58 -21.55 -38.54
C VAL A 13 -4.64 -20.69 -37.69
N THR A 14 -3.44 -20.39 -38.18
CA THR A 14 -2.46 -19.59 -37.42
C THR A 14 -2.96 -18.17 -37.18
N ALA A 15 -3.64 -17.56 -38.17
CA ALA A 15 -4.24 -16.24 -38.02
C ALA A 15 -5.37 -16.22 -36.96
N LEU A 16 -6.25 -17.23 -36.97
CA LEU A 16 -7.32 -17.36 -35.98
C LEU A 16 -6.76 -17.56 -34.56
N VAL A 17 -5.73 -18.39 -34.41
CA VAL A 17 -5.04 -18.59 -33.13
C VAL A 17 -4.37 -17.30 -32.65
N GLY A 18 -3.74 -16.53 -33.54
CA GLY A 18 -3.15 -15.23 -33.21
C GLY A 18 -4.17 -14.25 -32.65
N ILE A 19 -5.33 -14.13 -33.31
CA ILE A 19 -6.43 -13.26 -32.85
C ILE A 19 -6.92 -13.71 -31.46
N LEU A 20 -7.13 -15.02 -31.26
CA LEU A 20 -7.58 -15.55 -29.97
C LEU A 20 -6.58 -15.29 -28.84
N ILE A 21 -5.27 -15.47 -29.09
CA ILE A 21 -4.21 -15.22 -28.10
C ILE A 21 -4.21 -13.75 -27.69
N THR A 22 -4.29 -12.82 -28.64
CA THR A 22 -4.26 -11.38 -28.32
C THR A 22 -5.46 -10.94 -27.47
N MET A 23 -6.67 -11.39 -27.80
CA MET A 23 -7.87 -11.08 -27.01
C MET A 23 -7.79 -11.69 -25.61
N THR A 24 -7.32 -12.93 -25.50
CA THR A 24 -7.16 -13.62 -24.21
C THR A 24 -6.12 -12.92 -23.34
N ALA A 25 -5.00 -12.46 -23.93
CA ALA A 25 -3.96 -11.73 -23.21
C ALA A 25 -4.47 -10.42 -22.59
N ILE A 26 -5.31 -9.66 -23.32
CA ILE A 26 -5.92 -8.42 -22.79
C ILE A 26 -6.84 -8.74 -21.61
N GLY A 27 -7.69 -9.77 -21.75
CA GLY A 27 -8.61 -10.21 -20.70
C GLY A 27 -7.87 -10.66 -19.44
N ILE A 28 -6.84 -11.49 -19.59
CA ILE A 28 -6.00 -11.95 -18.48
C ILE A 28 -5.29 -10.77 -17.82
N ASN A 29 -4.72 -9.85 -18.59
CA ASN A 29 -4.02 -8.70 -18.01
C ASN A 29 -4.96 -7.83 -17.16
N ARG A 30 -6.19 -7.58 -17.62
CA ARG A 30 -7.19 -6.83 -16.85
C ARG A 30 -7.61 -7.59 -15.59
N ALA A 31 -7.85 -8.89 -15.69
CA ALA A 31 -8.22 -9.72 -14.55
C ALA A 31 -7.09 -9.79 -13.50
N TRP A 32 -5.84 -9.87 -13.96
CA TRP A 32 -4.67 -9.83 -13.10
C TRP A 32 -4.55 -8.48 -12.39
N GLN A 33 -4.70 -7.36 -13.10
CA GLN A 33 -4.67 -6.03 -12.48
C GLN A 33 -5.75 -5.84 -11.42
N ASN A 34 -6.98 -6.29 -11.70
CA ASN A 34 -8.06 -6.23 -10.70
C ASN A 34 -7.72 -7.09 -9.48
N ASN A 35 -7.18 -8.30 -9.67
CA ASN A 35 -6.77 -9.17 -8.58
C ASN A 35 -5.67 -8.52 -7.71
N CYS A 36 -4.68 -7.86 -8.34
CA CYS A 36 -3.67 -7.10 -7.63
C CYS A 36 -4.29 -5.99 -6.76
N ILE A 37 -5.25 -5.24 -7.29
CA ILE A 37 -5.96 -4.21 -6.53
C ILE A 37 -6.71 -4.85 -5.35
N ASP A 38 -7.48 -5.92 -5.59
CA ASP A 38 -8.26 -6.61 -4.55
C ASP A 38 -7.38 -7.13 -3.40
N VAL A 39 -6.20 -7.70 -3.74
CA VAL A 39 -5.23 -8.17 -2.76
C VAL A 39 -4.68 -7.00 -1.96
N CYS A 40 -4.27 -5.92 -2.63
CA CYS A 40 -3.75 -4.72 -1.97
C CYS A 40 -4.78 -4.09 -1.03
N GLU A 41 -6.02 -3.93 -1.48
CA GLU A 41 -7.12 -3.41 -0.65
C GLU A 41 -7.39 -4.30 0.57
N SER A 42 -7.34 -5.63 0.40
CA SER A 42 -7.52 -6.55 1.52
C SER A 42 -6.39 -6.42 2.54
N GLU A 43 -5.14 -6.33 2.09
CA GLU A 43 -3.98 -6.16 2.98
C GLU A 43 -4.02 -4.82 3.73
N LEU A 44 -4.35 -3.72 3.04
CA LEU A 44 -4.52 -2.42 3.67
C LEU A 44 -5.65 -2.41 4.70
N ARG A 45 -6.74 -3.14 4.44
CA ARG A 45 -7.84 -3.31 5.40
C ARG A 45 -7.41 -4.10 6.64
N ASP A 46 -6.59 -5.14 6.48
CA ASP A 46 -6.07 -5.91 7.61
C ASP A 46 -5.13 -5.04 8.48
N MET A 47 -4.24 -4.27 7.85
CA MET A 47 -3.38 -3.31 8.56
C MET A 47 -4.19 -2.23 9.29
N THR A 48 -5.21 -1.68 8.62
CA THR A 48 -6.13 -0.70 9.21
C THR A 48 -6.86 -1.27 10.41
N THR A 49 -7.27 -2.53 10.34
CA THR A 49 -7.94 -3.22 11.45
C THR A 49 -6.99 -3.42 12.63
N GLY A 50 -5.74 -3.80 12.38
CA GLY A 50 -4.70 -3.87 13.41
C GLY A 50 -4.48 -2.54 14.13
N LEU A 51 -4.37 -1.44 13.39
CA LEU A 51 -4.24 -0.09 13.96
C LEU A 51 -5.48 0.34 14.75
N LYS A 52 -6.69 0.06 14.26
CA LYS A 52 -7.93 0.37 15.00
C LYS A 52 -8.07 -0.44 16.29
N SER A 53 -7.58 -1.67 16.31
CA SER A 53 -7.49 -2.48 17.54
C SER A 53 -6.52 -1.84 18.53
N TYR A 54 -5.34 -1.40 18.07
CA TYR A 54 -4.41 -0.65 18.91
C TYR A 54 -5.05 0.63 19.48
N PHE A 55 -5.74 1.42 18.65
CA PHE A 55 -6.45 2.62 19.11
C PHE A 55 -7.57 2.32 20.11
N THR A 56 -8.09 1.10 20.12
CA THR A 56 -9.09 0.67 21.09
C THR A 56 -8.48 0.35 22.44
N ASP A 57 -7.28 -0.26 22.44
CA ASP A 57 -6.64 -0.72 23.67
C ASP A 57 -5.77 0.35 24.33
N TYR A 58 -5.04 1.14 23.54
CA TYR A 58 -4.06 2.13 24.02
C TYR A 58 -4.41 3.58 23.68
N GLY A 59 -5.41 3.79 22.81
CA GLY A 59 -5.75 5.12 22.30
C GLY A 59 -4.91 5.54 21.09
N ASN A 60 -5.09 6.79 20.67
CA ASN A 60 -4.43 7.34 19.48
C ASN A 60 -2.91 7.41 19.67
N ILE A 61 -2.14 7.19 18.60
CA ILE A 61 -0.67 7.30 18.64
C ILE A 61 -0.31 8.79 18.71
N VAL A 62 -0.12 9.30 19.93
CA VAL A 62 0.28 10.67 20.20
C VAL A 62 1.58 10.66 20.99
N ILE A 63 2.65 11.24 20.43
CA ILE A 63 4.00 11.26 21.02
C ILE A 63 4.47 12.70 21.09
N ALA A 64 4.82 13.17 22.29
CA ALA A 64 5.33 14.52 22.49
C ALA A 64 6.72 14.71 21.83
N PRO A 65 7.02 15.88 21.22
CA PRO A 65 8.27 16.15 20.50
C PRO A 65 9.47 16.40 21.43
N ASP A 66 9.69 15.54 22.43
CA ASP A 66 10.74 15.67 23.42
C ASP A 66 11.99 14.83 23.07
N MET A 67 12.93 14.72 24.02
CA MET A 67 14.14 13.90 23.87
C MET A 67 13.85 12.39 23.83
N ASN A 68 12.71 11.94 24.34
CA ASN A 68 12.33 10.54 24.40
C ASN A 68 11.51 10.08 23.18
N TYR A 69 11.17 10.99 22.27
CA TYR A 69 10.34 10.73 21.09
C TYR A 69 10.73 9.43 20.35
N GLU A 70 12.01 9.26 20.03
CA GLU A 70 12.48 8.09 19.27
C GLU A 70 12.34 6.77 20.05
N ASN A 71 12.55 6.80 21.36
CA ASN A 71 12.39 5.62 22.20
C ASN A 71 10.93 5.19 22.27
N VAL A 72 10.02 6.14 22.54
CA VAL A 72 8.58 5.88 22.62
C VAL A 72 8.03 5.42 21.27
N LEU A 73 8.52 6.01 20.18
CA LEU A 73 8.17 5.61 18.82
C LEU A 73 8.58 4.16 18.53
N ASN A 74 9.83 3.81 18.84
CA ASN A 74 10.33 2.45 18.62
C ASN A 74 9.56 1.43 19.47
N GLU A 75 9.29 1.74 20.74
CA GLU A 75 8.46 0.88 21.61
C GLU A 75 7.04 0.70 21.06
N THR A 76 6.44 1.77 20.54
CA THR A 76 5.09 1.74 19.93
C THR A 76 5.09 0.85 18.68
N ILE A 77 6.08 0.99 17.80
CA ILE A 77 6.20 0.18 16.59
C ILE A 77 6.47 -1.28 16.94
N ASP A 78 7.31 -1.54 17.95
CA ASP A 78 7.58 -2.89 18.45
C ASP A 78 6.31 -3.56 18.97
N LEU A 79 5.47 -2.83 19.70
CA LEU A 79 4.20 -3.31 20.22
C LEU A 79 3.22 -3.59 19.08
N LEU A 80 3.11 -2.67 18.12
CA LEU A 80 2.28 -2.83 16.92
C LEU A 80 2.67 -4.09 16.14
N ASN A 81 3.96 -4.27 15.85
CA ASN A 81 4.49 -5.43 15.13
C ASN A 81 4.28 -6.75 15.87
N LYS A 82 4.35 -6.76 17.21
CA LYS A 82 4.24 -7.98 18.01
C LYS A 82 2.79 -8.43 18.24
N GLN A 83 1.85 -7.49 18.35
CA GLN A 83 0.50 -7.80 18.86
C GLN A 83 -0.64 -7.44 17.91
N TYR A 84 -0.46 -6.49 16.99
CA TYR A 84 -1.57 -5.90 16.24
C TYR A 84 -1.46 -6.06 14.74
N LEU A 85 -0.25 -5.93 14.18
CA LEU A 85 -0.03 -5.95 12.75
C LEU A 85 0.31 -7.35 12.25
N THR A 86 -0.19 -7.68 11.06
CA THR A 86 0.09 -8.95 10.38
C THR A 86 1.45 -8.96 9.66
N CYS A 87 2.10 -7.80 9.56
CA CYS A 87 3.41 -7.64 8.94
C CYS A 87 4.28 -6.64 9.73
N GLU A 88 5.60 -6.82 9.66
CA GLU A 88 6.56 -5.97 10.35
C GLU A 88 6.79 -4.66 9.60
N PHE A 89 6.67 -3.54 10.33
CA PHE A 89 7.07 -2.21 9.90
C PHE A 89 8.37 -1.76 10.54
N GLU A 90 9.14 -0.96 9.82
CA GLU A 90 10.37 -0.31 10.26
C GLU A 90 10.28 1.22 10.09
N VAL A 91 11.02 1.97 10.90
CA VAL A 91 11.09 3.43 10.77
C VAL A 91 12.01 3.79 9.61
N ASP A 92 11.48 4.48 8.59
CA ASP A 92 12.30 4.98 7.49
C ASP A 92 12.82 6.38 7.78
N LYS A 93 11.91 7.28 8.17
CA LYS A 93 12.22 8.71 8.29
C LYS A 93 11.32 9.39 9.29
N ILE A 94 11.95 10.07 10.24
CA ILE A 94 11.28 10.99 11.16
C ILE A 94 11.37 12.41 10.56
N ALA A 95 10.27 13.14 10.55
CA ALA A 95 10.28 14.53 10.13
C ALA A 95 11.12 15.38 11.09
N ALA A 96 11.79 16.43 10.60
CA ALA A 96 12.68 17.26 11.42
C ALA A 96 11.94 17.96 12.58
N ASP A 97 10.66 18.23 12.38
CA ASP A 97 9.75 18.75 13.38
C ASP A 97 9.17 17.66 14.29
N LYS A 98 9.45 16.37 14.06
CA LYS A 98 8.85 15.22 14.76
C LYS A 98 7.32 15.14 14.66
N LYS A 99 6.67 15.93 13.79
CA LYS A 99 5.19 15.94 13.67
C LYS A 99 4.68 14.65 13.04
N SER A 100 5.48 14.06 12.15
CA SER A 100 5.15 12.84 11.45
C SER A 100 6.33 11.89 11.35
N VAL A 101 6.03 10.60 11.35
CA VAL A 101 6.97 9.51 11.09
C VAL A 101 6.52 8.76 9.86
N LYS A 102 7.46 8.48 8.96
CA LYS A 102 7.29 7.51 7.89
C LYS A 102 7.85 6.17 8.33
N ILE A 103 7.00 5.15 8.23
CA ILE A 103 7.35 3.75 8.43
C ILE A 103 7.08 2.99 7.13
N SER A 104 7.84 1.95 6.85
CA SER A 104 7.58 1.05 5.72
C SER A 104 7.57 -0.40 6.16
N THR A 105 6.98 -1.27 5.35
CA THR A 105 7.07 -2.71 5.58
C THR A 105 8.51 -3.21 5.35
N LYS A 106 8.97 -4.07 6.25
CA LYS A 106 10.34 -4.60 6.20
C LYS A 106 10.55 -5.59 5.05
N ILE A 107 9.63 -6.55 4.91
CA ILE A 107 9.71 -7.64 3.93
C ILE A 107 8.49 -7.66 3.00
N LYS A 108 7.29 -7.41 3.56
CA LYS A 108 6.04 -7.52 2.82
C LYS A 108 5.97 -6.45 1.72
N THR A 109 5.63 -6.87 0.51
CA THR A 109 5.39 -5.96 -0.62
C THR A 109 3.96 -6.09 -1.11
N ASP A 110 3.51 -5.06 -1.81
CA ASP A 110 2.28 -5.09 -2.58
C ASP A 110 2.42 -6.01 -3.82
N PRO A 111 1.34 -6.26 -4.56
CA PRO A 111 1.36 -7.12 -5.74
C PRO A 111 2.23 -6.63 -6.90
N TRP A 112 2.74 -5.40 -6.83
CA TRP A 112 3.67 -4.80 -7.80
C TRP A 112 5.12 -4.77 -7.28
N ASN A 113 5.39 -5.43 -6.15
CA ASN A 113 6.68 -5.53 -5.46
C ASN A 113 7.17 -4.22 -4.81
N ASN A 114 6.28 -3.27 -4.54
CA ASN A 114 6.61 -2.08 -3.77
C ASN A 114 6.34 -2.33 -2.27
N LYS A 115 7.11 -1.69 -1.39
CA LYS A 115 6.84 -1.71 0.05
C LYS A 115 5.59 -0.87 0.35
N TYR A 116 4.82 -1.26 1.35
CA TYR A 116 3.77 -0.42 1.89
C TYR A 116 4.40 0.67 2.75
N ASN A 117 3.97 1.91 2.56
CA ASN A 117 4.43 3.06 3.32
C ASN A 117 3.31 3.58 4.20
N ALA A 118 3.58 3.86 5.46
CA ALA A 118 2.64 4.53 6.34
C ALA A 118 3.22 5.80 6.95
N ALA A 119 2.42 6.87 6.96
CA ALA A 119 2.71 8.12 7.63
C ALA A 119 1.86 8.21 8.90
N ILE A 120 2.51 8.29 10.06
CA ILE A 120 1.87 8.48 11.37
C ILE A 120 2.06 9.93 11.78
N TYR A 121 0.97 10.64 12.08
CA TYR A 121 1.00 12.01 12.60
C TYR A 121 0.92 11.97 14.12
N THR A 122 2.04 12.21 14.80
CA THR A 122 2.18 11.93 16.24
C THR A 122 1.80 13.10 17.14
N TYR A 123 1.74 14.34 16.65
CA TYR A 123 1.27 15.47 17.45
C TYR A 123 0.88 16.66 16.56
N ASP A 124 0.05 17.57 17.08
CA ASP A 124 -0.32 18.80 16.37
C ASP A 124 0.74 19.86 16.64
N GLY A 125 1.35 20.40 15.58
CA GLY A 125 2.29 21.50 15.74
C GLY A 125 1.56 22.79 16.15
N GLU A 126 2.28 23.93 16.13
CA GLU A 126 1.61 25.23 16.23
C GLU A 126 0.64 25.49 15.05
N ASP A 127 0.81 24.79 13.94
CA ASP A 127 -0.07 24.79 12.77
C ASP A 127 -1.11 23.66 12.86
N LYS A 128 -2.36 24.02 13.20
CA LYS A 128 -3.57 23.18 13.41
C LYS A 128 -4.03 22.28 12.24
N SER A 129 -3.14 21.95 11.31
CA SER A 129 -3.45 21.19 10.09
C SER A 129 -3.11 19.70 10.22
N GLY A 130 -2.36 19.30 11.25
CA GLY A 130 -2.05 17.90 11.52
C GLY A 130 -3.03 17.33 12.53
N ILE A 131 -3.83 16.33 12.14
CA ILE A 131 -4.68 15.62 13.09
C ILE A 131 -3.81 14.60 13.86
N PRO A 132 -3.57 14.76 15.17
CA PRO A 132 -2.76 13.83 15.95
C PRO A 132 -3.40 12.44 16.00
N GLY A 133 -2.58 11.41 15.87
CA GLY A 133 -3.04 10.02 15.80
C GLY A 133 -3.56 9.59 14.43
N LEU A 134 -3.56 10.47 13.42
CA LEU A 134 -3.89 10.10 12.04
C LEU A 134 -2.80 9.18 11.50
N VAL A 135 -3.21 8.06 10.90
CA VAL A 135 -2.30 7.15 10.19
C VAL A 135 -2.77 7.00 8.75
N ILE A 136 -1.88 7.23 7.80
CA ILE A 136 -2.15 7.07 6.37
C ILE A 136 -1.25 5.96 5.86
N ILE A 137 -1.82 4.86 5.40
CA ILE A 137 -1.09 3.75 4.77
C ILE A 137 -1.29 3.85 3.25
N SER A 138 -0.24 3.64 2.49
CA SER A 138 -0.23 3.74 1.03
C SER A 138 0.56 2.60 0.39
N SER A 139 0.02 2.05 -0.70
CA SER A 139 0.78 1.30 -1.70
C SER A 139 1.08 2.23 -2.87
N SER A 140 2.29 2.15 -3.43
CA SER A 140 2.74 2.97 -4.56
C SER A 140 2.28 2.43 -5.92
N GLY A 141 1.27 1.56 -5.93
CA GLY A 141 0.64 1.06 -7.14
C GLY A 141 1.62 0.36 -8.09
N LYS A 142 1.29 0.42 -9.38
CA LYS A 142 2.08 -0.17 -10.48
C LYS A 142 3.24 0.71 -10.88
N ASP A 143 3.10 2.03 -10.78
CA ASP A 143 4.14 2.99 -11.19
C ASP A 143 5.28 3.13 -10.18
N GLY A 144 5.06 2.68 -8.93
CA GLY A 144 6.03 2.72 -7.84
C GLY A 144 6.31 4.12 -7.31
N GLN A 145 5.49 5.11 -7.65
CA GLN A 145 5.70 6.52 -7.33
C GLN A 145 4.60 7.07 -6.44
N SER A 146 4.91 7.26 -5.15
CA SER A 146 4.01 7.96 -4.23
C SER A 146 4.34 9.45 -4.10
N SER A 147 3.30 10.30 -4.11
CA SER A 147 3.45 11.74 -3.93
C SER A 147 2.46 12.32 -2.91
N ALA A 148 2.96 12.57 -1.71
CA ALA A 148 2.20 13.24 -0.65
C ALA A 148 1.71 14.65 -1.05
N THR A 149 2.32 15.27 -2.06
CA THR A 149 1.90 16.58 -2.59
C THR A 149 0.63 16.47 -3.42
N THR A 150 0.50 15.43 -4.26
CA THR A 150 -0.69 15.24 -5.12
C THR A 150 -1.88 14.68 -4.34
N TYR A 151 -1.64 13.96 -3.25
CA TYR A 151 -2.71 13.44 -2.39
C TYR A 151 -3.54 14.55 -1.75
N LYS A 152 -2.95 15.72 -1.47
CA LYS A 152 -3.68 16.89 -0.96
C LYS A 152 -4.76 17.37 -1.92
N ASP A 153 -4.53 17.19 -3.22
CA ASP A 153 -5.45 17.56 -4.28
C ASP A 153 -6.41 16.42 -4.66
N SER A 154 -6.51 15.37 -3.81
CA SER A 154 -7.26 14.14 -4.09
C SER A 154 -6.82 13.41 -5.37
N ASN A 155 -5.57 13.64 -5.80
CA ASN A 155 -4.99 12.97 -6.94
C ASN A 155 -4.05 11.85 -6.47
N TYR A 156 -4.57 10.63 -6.51
CA TYR A 156 -3.90 9.42 -6.03
C TYR A 156 -3.29 8.57 -7.15
N GLY A 157 -3.50 8.92 -8.43
CA GLY A 157 -2.96 8.12 -9.53
C GLY A 157 -3.44 6.66 -9.48
N ASP A 158 -2.49 5.72 -9.43
CA ASP A 158 -2.70 4.29 -9.20
C ASP A 158 -2.35 3.85 -7.77
N ASP A 159 -2.05 4.79 -6.87
CA ASP A 159 -1.81 4.52 -5.46
C ASP A 159 -3.10 4.12 -4.75
N ILE A 160 -3.00 3.16 -3.85
CA ILE A 160 -4.11 2.73 -3.01
C ILE A 160 -3.82 3.18 -1.58
N ILE A 161 -4.71 4.01 -1.03
CA ILE A 161 -4.52 4.67 0.27
C ILE A 161 -5.61 4.25 1.25
N ALA A 162 -5.18 3.86 2.45
CA ALA A 162 -6.05 3.68 3.60
C ALA A 162 -5.77 4.77 4.64
N VAL A 163 -6.80 5.54 4.98
CA VAL A 163 -6.74 6.55 6.03
C VAL A 163 -7.38 5.98 7.28
N VAL A 164 -6.61 5.93 8.36
CA VAL A 164 -7.05 5.52 9.69
C VAL A 164 -7.16 6.76 10.56
N GLU A 165 -8.38 7.24 10.69
CA GLU A 165 -8.69 8.38 11.54
C GLU A 165 -8.51 8.03 13.03
N PRO A 166 -8.02 8.97 13.84
CA PRO A 166 -7.98 8.81 15.29
C PRO A 166 -9.39 8.74 15.88
N LYS A 167 -9.53 8.06 17.03
CA LYS A 167 -10.77 8.03 17.81
C LYS A 167 -11.04 9.35 18.53
#